data_AF-A0A2V7JG11-F1
#
_entry.id   AF-A0A2V7JG11-F1
#
_cell.length_a   1.000
_cell.length_b   1.000
_cell.length_c   1.000
_cell.angle_alpha   90.00
_cell.angle_beta   90.00
_cell.angle_gamma   90.00
#
_symmetry.space_group_name_H-M   'P 1'
#
loop_
_entity.id
_entity.type
_entity.pdbx_description
1 polymer ?
#
loop_
_entity_poly.entity_id
_entity_poly.type
_entity_poly.pdbx_seq_one_letter_code
_entity_poly.pdbx_strand_id
1 'polypeptide(L)' 'MARLTDLLGLPVGSRVLDVPCGQGRHTHLLAEAGYDVDGLDYSKDLLAVARRRGTGHTLRYTRG' A
#
# COMPACT_ATOMS: atom_id res chain seq x y z
N MET A 1 14.24 -15.13 5.48
CA MET A 1 13.20 -14.14 5.80
C MET A 1 12.20 -14.12 4.65
N ALA A 2 10.99 -14.63 4.84
CA ALA A 2 9.96 -14.66 3.78
C ALA A 2 9.22 -13.31 3.73
N ARG A 3 8.94 -12.77 2.54
CA ARG A 3 8.05 -11.62 2.41
C ARG A 3 6.61 -12.08 2.59
N LEU A 4 5.73 -11.20 3.08
CA LEU A 4 4.30 -11.49 3.21
C LEU A 4 3.69 -11.98 1.89
N THR A 5 4.13 -11.40 0.77
CA THR A 5 3.70 -11.77 -0.58
C THR A 5 4.05 -13.21 -0.95
N ASP A 6 5.22 -13.69 -0.51
CA ASP A 6 5.69 -15.05 -0.79
C ASP A 6 4.88 -16.07 0.01
N LEU A 7 4.60 -15.76 1.27
CA LEU A 7 3.77 -16.60 2.15
C LEU A 7 2.35 -16.73 1.62
N LEU A 8 1.80 -15.65 1.07
CA LEU A 8 0.46 -15.61 0.50
C LEU A 8 0.40 -16.12 -0.95
N GLY A 9 1.55 -16.41 -1.57
CA GLY A 9 1.63 -16.86 -2.96
C GLY A 9 1.02 -15.86 -3.96
N LEU A 10 1.10 -14.56 -3.68
CA LEU A 10 0.47 -13.54 -4.53
C LEU A 10 1.25 -13.37 -5.83
N PRO A 11 0.60 -13.50 -7.00
CA PRO A 11 1.22 -13.13 -8.27
C PRO A 11 1.57 -11.64 -8.31
N VAL A 12 2.69 -11.28 -8.94
CA VAL A 12 3.03 -9.86 -9.23
C VAL A 12 1.90 -9.23 -10.04
N GLY A 13 1.56 -7.97 -9.74
CA GLY A 13 0.43 -7.26 -10.34
C GLY A 13 -0.92 -7.54 -9.67
N SER A 14 -0.97 -8.41 -8.66
CA SER A 14 -2.20 -8.61 -7.86
C SER A 14 -2.65 -7.30 -7.21
N ARG A 15 -3.97 -7.14 -7.08
CA ARG A 15 -4.56 -6.03 -6.33
C ARG A 15 -4.49 -6.30 -4.84
N VAL A 16 -3.98 -5.35 -4.07
CA VAL A 16 -3.82 -5.47 -2.62
C VAL A 16 -4.45 -4.27 -1.93
N LEU A 17 -5.21 -4.54 -0.87
CA LEU A 17 -5.77 -3.53 0.02
C LEU A 17 -5.00 -3.58 1.36
N ASP A 18 -4.38 -2.46 1.73
CA ASP A 18 -3.63 -2.29 2.98
C ASP A 18 -4.48 -1.49 3.98
N VAL A 19 -4.94 -2.12 5.07
CA VAL A 19 -5.80 -1.49 6.10
C VAL A 19 -5.43 -1.95 7.51
N PRO A 20 -5.21 -1.04 8.48
CA PRO A 20 -4.99 0.40 8.27
C PRO A 20 -3.60 0.65 7.64
N CYS A 21 -3.52 1.47 6.59
CA CYS A 21 -2.25 1.70 5.90
C CYS A 21 -1.30 2.68 6.62
N GLY A 22 -1.82 3.49 7.55
CA GLY A 22 -1.08 4.53 8.25
C GLY A 22 -0.32 5.45 7.29
N GLN A 23 0.97 5.67 7.57
CA GLN A 23 1.86 6.47 6.72
C GLN A 23 2.39 5.72 5.47
N GLY A 24 1.81 4.56 5.14
CA GLY A 24 2.04 3.85 3.89
C GLY A 24 3.27 2.95 3.84
N ARG A 25 3.83 2.52 4.99
CA ARG A 25 5.07 1.70 5.01
C ARG A 25 4.98 0.49 4.10
N HIS A 26 3.91 -0.29 4.19
CA HIS A 26 3.71 -1.48 3.36
C HIS A 26 3.17 -1.13 1.99
N THR A 27 2.22 -0.19 1.91
CA THR A 27 1.63 0.27 0.65
C THR A 27 2.70 0.65 -0.39
N HIS A 28 3.73 1.40 0.04
CA HIS A 28 4.87 1.77 -0.81
C HIS A 28 5.71 0.56 -1.21
N LEU A 29 6.10 -0.30 -0.27
CA LEU A 29 6.91 -1.48 -0.56
C LEU A 29 6.21 -2.47 -1.50
N LEU A 30 4.88 -2.59 -1.39
CA LEU A 30 4.07 -3.42 -2.26
C LEU A 30 3.97 -2.79 -3.66
N ALA A 31 3.73 -1.49 -3.78
CA ALA A 31 3.73 -0.83 -5.08
C ALA A 31 5.10 -0.92 -5.78
N GLU A 32 6.20 -0.70 -5.06
CA GLU A 32 7.59 -0.86 -5.54
C GLU A 32 7.88 -2.31 -5.99
N ALA A 33 7.25 -3.29 -5.36
CA ALA A 33 7.35 -4.70 -5.74
C ALA A 33 6.44 -5.11 -6.92
N GLY A 34 5.70 -4.16 -7.51
CA GLY A 34 4.89 -4.37 -8.71
C GLY A 34 3.43 -4.76 -8.46
N TYR A 35 2.91 -4.53 -7.24
CA TYR A 35 1.49 -4.74 -6.93
C TYR A 35 0.66 -3.50 -7.22
N ASP A 36 -0.65 -3.68 -7.45
CA ASP A 36 -1.61 -2.59 -7.55
C ASP A 36 -2.28 -2.37 -6.18
N VAL A 37 -1.95 -1.27 -5.52
CA VAL A 37 -2.22 -1.11 -4.08
C VAL A 37 -3.17 0.04 -3.80
N ASP A 38 -4.22 -0.26 -3.03
CA ASP A 38 -5.08 0.72 -2.39
C ASP A 38 -4.77 0.73 -0.88
N GLY A 39 -4.42 1.89 -0.34
CA GLY A 39 -4.24 2.11 1.10
C GLY A 39 -5.47 2.79 1.71
N LEU A 40 -5.96 2.26 2.83
CA LEU A 40 -7.10 2.82 3.57
C LEU A 40 -6.71 3.11 5.02
N ASP A 41 -7.00 4.32 5.49
CA ASP A 41 -6.82 4.69 6.90
C ASP A 41 -7.78 5.84 7.30
N TYR A 42 -8.19 5.88 8.56
CA TYR A 42 -9.03 6.97 9.08
C TYR A 42 -8.25 8.28 9.29
N SER A 43 -6.96 8.18 9.59
CA SER A 43 -6.09 9.30 9.95
C SER A 43 -5.73 10.13 8.73
N LYS A 44 -6.33 11.32 8.65
CA LYS A 44 -6.03 12.31 7.61
C LYS A 44 -4.53 12.67 7.59
N ASP A 45 -3.91 12.79 8.77
CA ASP A 45 -2.52 13.21 8.90
C ASP A 45 -1.55 12.13 8.41
N LEU A 46 -1.80 10.87 8.76
CA LEU A 46 -0.99 9.75 8.27
C LEU A 46 -1.13 9.58 6.76
N LEU A 47 -2.35 9.69 6.23
CA LEU A 47 -2.56 9.66 4.78
C LEU A 47 -1.89 10.84 4.07
N ALA A 48 -1.77 12.01 4.71
CA ALA A 48 -1.02 13.13 4.15
C ALA A 48 0.49 12.82 4.10
N VAL A 49 1.06 12.17 5.13
CA VAL A 49 2.45 11.66 5.10
C VAL A 49 2.62 10.64 3.98
N ALA A 50 1.69 9.68 3.86
CA ALA A 50 1.75 8.63 2.85
C ALA A 50 1.74 9.20 1.42
N ARG A 51 0.83 10.14 1.13
CA ARG A 51 0.74 10.81 -0.17
C ARG A 51 1.96 11.67 -0.50
N ARG A 52 2.55 12.34 0.49
CA ARG A 52 3.81 13.09 0.30
C ARG A 52 4.98 12.18 -0.07
N ARG A 53 4.99 10.94 0.42
CA ARG A 53 6.00 9.95 0.04
C ARG A 53 5.81 9.44 -1.38
N GLY A 54 4.57 9.37 -1.89
CA GLY A 54 4.30 9.06 -3.29
C GLY A 54 2.87 8.60 -3.54
N THR A 55 2.42 8.76 -4.78
CA THR A 55 1.15 8.23 -5.31
C THR A 55 1.36 7.87 -6.78
N GLY A 56 0.47 7.06 -7.36
CA GLY A 56 0.57 6.73 -8.78
C GLY A 56 -0.62 5.91 -9.27
N HIS A 57 -0.55 5.48 -10.54
CA HIS A 57 -1.60 4.66 -11.14
C HIS A 57 -1.81 3.33 -10.44
N THR A 58 -0.78 2.79 -9.78
CA THR A 58 -0.80 1.54 -9.01
C THR A 58 -0.69 1.75 -7.50
N LEU A 59 -0.77 3.00 -7.02
CA LEU A 59 -0.68 3.34 -5.59
C LEU A 59 -1.61 4.49 -5.24
N ARG A 60 -2.70 4.17 -4.55
CA ARG A 60 -3.77 5.11 -4.20
C ARG A 60 -4.07 5.08 -2.72
N TYR A 61 -4.61 6.18 -2.20
CA TYR A 61 -4.95 6.33 -0.79
C TYR A 61 -6.35 6.90 -0.61
N THR A 62 -7.17 6.18 0.14
CA THR A 62 -8.54 6.56 0.49
C THR A 62 -8.63 6.78 1.99
N ARG A 63 -9.46 7.75 2.41
CA ARG A 63 -9.82 7.91 3.82
C ARG A 63 -11.13 7.18 4.08
N GLY A 64 -11.16 6.35 5.11
CA GLY A 64 -12.34 5.59 5.54
C GLY A 64 -11.95 4.44 6.44
#